data_AF-A0A8T3LVI9-F1
#
_entry.id   AF-A0A8T3LVI9-F1
#
_cell.length_a   1.000
_cell.length_b   1.000
_cell.length_c   1.000
_cell.angle_alpha   90.00
_cell.angle_beta   90.00
_cell.angle_gamma   90.00
#
_symmetry.space_group_name_H-M   'P 1'
#
loop_
_entity.id
_entity.type
_entity.pdbx_description
1 polymer ?
#
loop_
_entity_poly.entity_id
_entity_poly.type
_entity_poly.pdbx_seq_one_letter_code
_entity_poly.pdbx_strand_id
1 'polypeptide(L)'
;MSEPVWERLRSDDGRPLRVAPIRRERIELLRVVDGDLPDHGAATVFDAWAEGTAVVVRAASVRGHEVIPWELRAKQLSIAGSDGRLEALLAGSGVVASAGELERQACACRGISTDAAYRAIGAGWDTADAVKRATRIGFGPCQGRRCIPWLAARLELEPDDPLAQITPRPPLVPVPISILAAFAES
;
A
#
# COMPACT_ATOMS: atom_id res chain seq x y z
N MET A 1 -5.29 -1.48 -19.89
CA MET A 1 -4.10 -1.22 -19.04
C MET A 1 -4.26 0.18 -18.50
N SER A 2 -4.25 0.35 -17.18
CA SER A 2 -4.28 1.69 -16.57
C SER A 2 -3.07 2.50 -17.01
N GLU A 3 -3.25 3.81 -17.09
CA GLU A 3 -2.17 4.77 -17.28
C GLU A 3 -1.12 4.56 -16.16
N PRO A 4 0.18 4.52 -16.47
CA PRO A 4 1.20 4.31 -15.46
C PRO A 4 1.16 5.39 -14.38
N VAL A 5 1.32 4.99 -13.11
CA VAL A 5 1.23 5.90 -11.96
C VAL A 5 2.15 7.12 -12.11
N TRP A 6 3.31 6.95 -12.76
CA TRP A 6 4.28 8.03 -12.92
C TRP A 6 3.86 9.14 -13.90
N GLU A 7 2.87 8.93 -14.77
CA GLU A 7 2.32 9.97 -15.65
C GLU A 7 1.47 11.00 -14.88
N ARG A 8 1.01 10.60 -13.69
CA ARG A 8 0.24 11.45 -12.77
C ARG A 8 1.11 12.24 -11.80
N LEU A 9 2.43 12.00 -11.75
CA LEU A 9 3.34 12.70 -10.84
C LEU A 9 3.44 14.20 -11.20
N ARG A 10 3.53 15.02 -10.16
CA ARG A 10 3.67 16.48 -10.25
C ARG A 10 4.86 16.94 -9.39
N SER A 11 5.51 18.01 -9.79
CA SER A 11 6.47 18.73 -8.95
C SER A 11 5.77 19.54 -7.87
N ASP A 12 6.53 20.08 -6.92
CA ASP A 12 6.02 20.87 -5.79
C ASP A 12 5.21 22.11 -6.22
N ASP A 13 5.47 22.64 -7.42
CA ASP A 13 4.72 23.76 -8.03
C ASP A 13 3.52 23.29 -8.88
N GLY A 14 3.15 22.01 -8.79
CA GLY A 14 1.98 21.41 -9.43
C GLY A 14 2.16 21.08 -10.92
N ARG A 15 3.35 21.24 -11.49
CA ARG A 15 3.60 20.96 -12.91
C ARG A 15 3.82 19.45 -13.15
N PRO A 16 3.39 18.90 -14.30
CA PRO A 16 3.72 17.53 -14.68
C PRO A 16 5.23 17.31 -14.76
N LEU A 17 5.70 16.20 -14.21
CA LEU A 17 7.08 15.78 -14.40
C LEU A 17 7.32 15.35 -15.85
N ARG A 18 8.51 15.61 -16.38
CA ARG A 18 8.93 15.13 -17.69
C ARG A 18 9.17 13.63 -17.62
N VAL A 19 8.45 12.85 -18.42
CA VAL A 19 8.61 11.39 -18.46
C VAL A 19 9.59 11.02 -19.57
N ALA A 20 10.72 10.41 -19.20
CA ALA A 20 11.67 9.84 -20.16
C ALA A 20 11.08 8.58 -20.82
N PRO A 21 11.61 8.14 -21.98
CA PRO A 21 11.18 6.90 -22.61
C PRO A 21 11.31 5.69 -21.67
N ILE A 22 10.28 4.84 -21.66
CA ILE A 22 10.25 3.62 -20.84
C ILE A 22 11.38 2.67 -21.24
N ARG A 23 12.20 2.32 -20.25
CA ARG A 23 13.28 1.33 -20.38
C ARG A 23 12.72 -0.05 -20.12
N ARG A 24 12.89 -0.95 -21.09
CA ARG A 24 12.34 -2.31 -21.05
C ARG A 24 13.45 -3.33 -21.02
N GLU A 25 13.43 -4.21 -20.03
CA GLU A 25 14.44 -5.25 -19.89
C GLU A 25 13.83 -6.59 -19.47
N ARG A 26 14.50 -7.68 -19.85
CA ARG A 26 14.19 -9.04 -19.39
C ARG A 26 15.27 -9.48 -18.44
N ILE A 27 14.86 -9.99 -17.29
CA ILE A 27 15.72 -10.29 -16.16
C ILE A 27 15.46 -11.72 -15.71
N GLU A 28 16.50 -12.45 -15.34
CA GLU A 28 16.31 -13.79 -14.75
C GLU A 28 15.78 -13.67 -13.31
N LEU A 29 16.48 -12.93 -12.46
CA LEU A 29 16.10 -12.67 -11.07
C LEU A 29 16.06 -11.16 -10.79
N LEU A 30 14.89 -10.63 -10.48
CA LEU A 30 14.73 -9.24 -10.06
C LEU A 30 14.71 -9.15 -8.53
N ARG A 31 15.51 -8.23 -7.98
CA ARG A 31 15.55 -7.96 -6.54
C ARG A 31 14.81 -6.66 -6.23
N VAL A 32 13.93 -6.71 -5.25
CA VAL A 32 13.27 -5.55 -4.66
C VAL A 32 13.65 -5.48 -3.18
N VAL A 33 14.08 -4.31 -2.73
CA VAL A 33 14.44 -4.03 -1.33
C VAL A 33 13.67 -2.80 -0.88
N ASP A 34 12.86 -2.93 0.17
CA ASP A 34 12.03 -1.83 0.72
C ASP A 34 11.13 -1.15 -0.34
N GLY A 35 10.72 -1.89 -1.37
CA GLY A 35 9.90 -1.38 -2.48
C GLY A 35 10.70 -0.76 -3.63
N ASP A 36 12.03 -0.73 -3.54
CA ASP A 36 12.92 -0.15 -4.55
C ASP A 36 13.72 -1.22 -5.31
N LEU A 37 14.15 -0.85 -6.52
CA LEU A 37 15.02 -1.64 -7.39
C LEU A 37 16.47 -1.15 -7.26
N PRO A 38 17.29 -1.75 -6.37
CA PRO A 38 18.66 -1.28 -6.11
C PRO A 38 19.52 -1.27 -7.38
N ASP A 39 19.32 -2.25 -8.26
CA ASP A 39 20.09 -2.42 -9.50
C ASP A 39 19.58 -1.54 -10.67
N HIS A 40 18.48 -0.79 -10.49
CA HIS A 40 17.84 0.01 -11.53
C HIS A 40 17.72 1.48 -11.13
N GLY A 41 18.81 2.03 -10.57
CA GLY A 41 18.89 3.42 -10.15
C GLY A 41 18.01 3.74 -8.95
N ALA A 42 17.83 2.77 -8.05
CA ALA A 42 16.93 2.85 -6.89
C ALA A 42 15.52 3.30 -7.29
N ALA A 43 15.00 2.73 -8.40
CA ALA A 43 13.66 3.04 -8.88
C ALA A 43 12.62 2.40 -7.95
N THR A 44 11.61 3.17 -7.55
CA THR A 44 10.52 2.70 -6.68
C THR A 44 9.49 1.95 -7.51
N VAL A 45 9.06 0.78 -7.02
CA VAL A 45 8.05 -0.07 -7.65
C VAL A 45 6.67 0.54 -7.45
N PHE A 46 5.96 0.77 -8.56
CA PHE A 46 4.61 1.32 -8.55
C PHE A 46 3.54 0.25 -8.75
N ASP A 47 3.79 -0.67 -9.67
CA ASP A 47 2.90 -1.78 -10.03
C ASP A 47 3.71 -3.06 -10.29
N ALA A 48 3.04 -4.20 -10.11
CA ALA A 48 3.60 -5.51 -10.43
C ALA A 48 2.47 -6.51 -10.70
N TRP A 49 2.65 -7.41 -11.67
CA TRP A 49 1.67 -8.46 -12.00
C TRP A 49 2.35 -9.68 -12.61
N ALA A 50 1.71 -10.85 -12.52
CA ALA A 50 2.14 -12.02 -13.30
C ALA A 50 1.65 -11.94 -14.76
N GLU A 51 2.55 -12.29 -15.68
CA GLU A 51 2.25 -12.51 -17.09
C GLU A 51 2.88 -13.83 -17.57
N GLY A 52 2.06 -14.89 -17.57
CA GLY A 52 2.50 -16.24 -17.86
C GLY A 52 3.39 -16.78 -16.74
N THR A 53 4.63 -17.15 -17.08
CA THR A 53 5.65 -17.61 -16.11
C THR A 53 6.57 -16.49 -15.61
N ALA A 54 6.32 -15.26 -16.02
CA ALA A 54 7.11 -14.10 -15.63
C ALA A 54 6.32 -13.17 -14.73
N VAL A 55 7.03 -12.42 -13.90
CA VAL A 55 6.52 -11.25 -13.19
C VAL A 55 6.93 -10.01 -13.97
N VAL A 56 5.98 -9.13 -14.25
CA VAL A 56 6.25 -7.80 -14.78
C VAL A 56 6.18 -6.81 -13.63
N VAL A 57 7.20 -5.97 -13.51
CA VAL A 57 7.29 -4.90 -12.51
C VAL A 57 7.47 -3.61 -13.27
N ARG A 58 6.69 -2.57 -12.93
CA ARG A 58 7.06 -1.23 -13.33
C ARG A 58 7.44 -0.36 -12.15
N ALA A 59 8.49 0.41 -12.39
CA ALA A 59 9.13 1.23 -11.40
C ALA A 59 9.60 2.54 -12.04
N ALA A 60 9.80 3.58 -11.24
CA ALA A 60 10.42 4.79 -11.74
C ALA A 60 11.38 5.40 -10.72
N SER A 61 12.46 5.98 -11.23
CA SER A 61 13.32 6.88 -10.47
C SER A 61 12.94 8.32 -10.80
N VAL A 62 12.78 9.16 -9.78
CA VAL A 62 12.50 10.60 -9.96
C VAL A 62 13.76 11.39 -9.65
N ARG A 63 14.20 12.22 -10.61
CA ARG A 63 15.40 13.06 -10.49
C ARG A 63 15.04 14.50 -10.85
N GLY A 64 14.84 15.33 -9.83
CA GLY A 64 14.34 16.68 -10.03
C GLY A 64 12.98 16.66 -10.72
N HIS A 65 12.89 17.22 -11.93
CA HIS A 65 11.65 17.27 -12.71
C HIS A 65 11.51 16.16 -13.75
N GLU A 66 12.39 15.15 -13.71
CA GLU A 66 12.40 14.05 -14.68
C GLU A 66 12.08 12.71 -14.01
N VAL A 67 11.21 11.96 -14.64
CA VAL A 67 10.85 10.58 -14.31
C VAL A 67 11.59 9.65 -15.27
N ILE A 68 12.28 8.65 -14.73
CA ILE A 68 12.95 7.60 -15.49
C ILE A 68 12.20 6.28 -15.25
N PRO A 69 11.27 5.90 -16.14
CA PRO A 69 10.46 4.71 -15.97
C PRO A 69 11.12 3.44 -16.50
N TRP A 70 10.84 2.35 -15.79
CA TRP A 70 11.29 0.99 -16.08
C TRP A 70 10.08 0.06 -16.16
N GLU A 71 10.09 -0.84 -17.14
CA GLU A 71 9.17 -1.98 -17.24
C GLU A 71 10.01 -3.24 -17.38
N LEU A 72 10.09 -4.00 -16.31
CA LEU A 72 11.00 -5.13 -16.16
C LEU A 72 10.19 -6.41 -16.18
N ARG A 73 10.62 -7.37 -17.00
CA ARG A 73 10.03 -8.71 -17.04
C ARG A 73 11.01 -9.71 -16.45
N ALA A 74 10.68 -10.23 -15.27
CA ALA A 74 11.53 -11.12 -14.50
C ALA A 74 10.99 -12.56 -14.49
N LYS A 75 11.85 -13.59 -14.57
CA LYS A 75 11.42 -14.98 -14.32
C LYS A 75 11.23 -15.26 -12.83
N GLN A 76 12.06 -14.64 -11.99
CA GLN A 76 12.01 -14.77 -10.54
C GLN A 76 12.04 -13.39 -9.90
N LEU A 77 11.36 -13.27 -8.76
CA LEU A 77 11.34 -12.06 -7.94
C LEU A 77 11.77 -12.41 -6.52
N SER A 78 12.74 -11.65 -6.01
CA SER A 78 13.17 -11.69 -4.61
C SER A 78 12.79 -10.38 -3.95
N ILE A 79 12.01 -10.44 -2.86
CA ILE A 79 11.57 -9.27 -2.11
C ILE A 79 12.20 -9.31 -0.72
N ALA A 80 12.83 -8.20 -0.32
CA ALA A 80 13.36 -7.97 1.03
C ALA A 80 12.83 -6.64 1.58
N GLY A 81 12.55 -6.56 2.89
CA GLY A 81 12.15 -5.30 3.54
C GLY A 81 10.80 -4.72 3.09
N SER A 82 9.94 -5.47 2.40
CA SER A 82 8.66 -4.92 1.93
C SER A 82 7.76 -4.42 3.06
N ASP A 83 6.94 -3.42 2.78
CA ASP A 83 5.82 -3.05 3.62
C ASP A 83 4.53 -3.78 3.24
N GLY A 84 4.59 -4.89 2.48
CA GLY A 84 3.44 -5.67 2.05
C GLY A 84 2.75 -5.14 0.80
N ARG A 85 3.12 -3.94 0.31
CA ARG A 85 2.54 -3.33 -0.89
C ARG A 85 2.79 -4.19 -2.12
N LEU A 86 4.02 -4.64 -2.28
CA LEU A 86 4.44 -5.39 -3.46
C LEU A 86 3.82 -6.79 -3.48
N GLU A 87 3.77 -7.47 -2.35
CA GLU A 87 3.13 -8.77 -2.19
C GLU A 87 1.65 -8.73 -2.54
N ALA A 88 0.98 -7.65 -2.16
CA ALA A 88 -0.42 -7.43 -2.47
C ALA A 88 -0.67 -7.05 -3.94
N LEU A 89 0.22 -6.27 -4.57
CA LEU A 89 0.17 -6.08 -6.03
C LEU A 89 0.30 -7.42 -6.75
N LEU A 90 1.09 -8.34 -6.19
CA LEU A 90 1.31 -9.68 -6.71
C LEU A 90 0.28 -10.71 -6.21
N ALA A 91 -0.67 -10.32 -5.35
CA ALA A 91 -1.67 -11.22 -4.78
C ALA A 91 -2.57 -11.78 -5.89
N GLY A 92 -2.34 -13.05 -6.26
CA GLY A 92 -2.99 -13.72 -7.39
C GLY A 92 -2.00 -14.33 -8.39
N SER A 93 -0.70 -14.01 -8.27
CA SER A 93 0.36 -14.36 -9.22
C SER A 93 1.06 -15.70 -8.95
N GLY A 94 0.78 -16.36 -7.81
CA GLY A 94 1.27 -17.71 -7.48
C GLY A 94 2.79 -17.86 -7.26
N VAL A 95 3.61 -16.86 -7.62
CA VAL A 95 5.07 -16.93 -7.57
C VAL A 95 5.63 -15.68 -6.89
N VAL A 96 5.73 -15.73 -5.56
CA VAL A 96 6.54 -14.79 -4.78
C VAL A 96 7.28 -15.61 -3.72
N ALA A 97 8.60 -15.72 -3.85
CA ALA A 97 9.44 -16.21 -2.77
C ALA A 97 9.77 -15.01 -1.88
N SER A 98 9.00 -14.81 -0.81
CA SER A 98 9.33 -13.85 0.24
C SER A 98 10.33 -14.50 1.20
N ALA A 99 11.60 -14.11 1.11
CA ALA A 99 12.59 -14.43 2.14
C ALA A 99 12.75 -13.20 3.05
N GLY A 100 12.17 -13.25 4.25
CA GLY A 100 12.32 -12.21 5.26
C GLY A 100 11.00 -11.80 5.88
N GLU A 101 10.54 -12.58 6.85
CA GLU A 101 9.31 -12.36 7.59
C GLU A 101 9.51 -11.26 8.65
N LEU A 102 9.20 -10.03 8.26
CA LEU A 102 8.66 -9.04 9.19
C LEU A 102 7.37 -8.53 8.54
N GLU A 103 6.26 -9.23 8.78
CA GLU A 103 4.93 -8.68 8.52
C GLU A 103 4.81 -7.35 9.27
N ARG A 104 5.01 -6.23 8.56
CA ARG A 104 4.62 -4.93 9.10
C ARG A 104 3.12 -5.01 9.35
N GLN A 105 2.70 -4.70 10.58
CA GLN A 105 1.29 -4.75 10.94
C GLN A 105 0.63 -3.41 10.59
N ALA A 106 -0.33 -3.41 9.66
CA ALA A 106 -1.21 -2.27 9.44
C ALA A 106 -2.08 -1.98 10.67
N CYS A 107 -2.49 -3.02 11.43
CA CYS A 107 -3.21 -2.87 12.68
C CYS A 107 -2.67 -3.77 13.77
N ALA A 108 -1.76 -3.24 14.60
CA ALA A 108 -1.23 -3.96 15.76
C ALA A 108 -2.33 -4.45 16.72
N CYS A 109 -3.41 -3.66 16.90
CA CYS A 109 -4.52 -4.03 17.78
C CYS A 109 -5.34 -5.24 17.29
N ARG A 110 -5.28 -5.56 16.00
CA ARG A 110 -6.06 -6.63 15.36
C ARG A 110 -5.19 -7.70 14.72
N GLY A 111 -3.86 -7.56 14.79
CA GLY A 111 -2.92 -8.42 14.08
C GLY A 111 -3.11 -8.39 12.57
N ILE A 112 -3.56 -7.27 11.99
CA ILE A 112 -3.76 -7.16 10.55
C ILE A 112 -2.44 -6.76 9.91
N SER A 113 -1.93 -7.59 9.00
CA SER A 113 -0.74 -7.30 8.21
C SER A 113 -1.02 -6.19 7.18
N THR A 114 0.03 -5.49 6.76
CA THR A 114 -0.07 -4.53 5.66
C THR A 114 -0.48 -5.18 4.35
N ASP A 115 -0.01 -6.40 4.08
CA ASP A 115 -0.43 -7.19 2.92
C ASP A 115 -1.96 -7.37 2.87
N ALA A 116 -2.61 -7.71 3.99
CA ALA A 116 -4.07 -7.80 4.04
C ALA A 116 -4.76 -6.47 3.70
N ALA A 117 -4.22 -5.34 4.16
CA ALA A 117 -4.74 -4.01 3.81
C ALA A 117 -4.56 -3.72 2.31
N TYR A 118 -3.39 -4.00 1.75
CA TYR A 118 -3.14 -3.76 0.34
C TYR A 118 -3.90 -4.72 -0.58
N ARG A 119 -4.15 -5.98 -0.19
CA ARG A 119 -5.03 -6.89 -0.95
C ARG A 119 -6.43 -6.32 -1.06
N ALA A 120 -6.93 -5.68 0.00
CA ALA A 120 -8.20 -4.97 -0.09
C ALA A 120 -8.09 -3.78 -1.04
N ILE A 121 -7.07 -2.93 -0.92
CA ILE A 121 -6.89 -1.80 -1.85
C ILE A 121 -6.84 -2.29 -3.31
N GLY A 122 -6.05 -3.33 -3.60
CA GLY A 122 -5.91 -3.93 -4.92
C GLY A 122 -7.19 -4.61 -5.44
N ALA A 123 -8.06 -5.07 -4.55
CA ALA A 123 -9.39 -5.58 -4.90
C ALA A 123 -10.42 -4.46 -5.20
N GLY A 124 -9.99 -3.19 -5.22
CA GLY A 124 -10.81 -2.03 -5.56
C GLY A 124 -11.53 -1.40 -4.38
N TRP A 125 -11.15 -1.74 -3.14
CA TRP A 125 -11.66 -1.06 -1.95
C TRP A 125 -10.90 0.27 -1.78
N ASP A 126 -11.50 1.38 -2.21
CA ASP A 126 -10.86 2.70 -2.41
C ASP A 126 -11.15 3.72 -1.30
N THR A 127 -11.84 3.32 -0.23
CA THR A 127 -12.11 4.19 0.93
C THR A 127 -11.64 3.53 2.23
N ALA A 128 -11.28 4.35 3.21
CA ALA A 128 -10.83 3.87 4.52
C ALA A 128 -11.89 2.99 5.19
N ASP A 129 -13.18 3.37 5.09
CA ASP A 129 -14.26 2.59 5.69
C ASP A 129 -14.56 1.28 4.93
N ALA A 130 -14.34 1.25 3.61
CA ALA A 130 -14.49 0.03 2.83
C ALA A 130 -13.37 -0.98 3.11
N VAL A 131 -12.11 -0.54 3.14
CA VAL A 131 -10.98 -1.39 3.55
C VAL A 131 -11.12 -1.85 5.01
N LYS A 132 -11.60 -0.98 5.90
CA LYS A 132 -11.99 -1.33 7.28
C LYS A 132 -13.02 -2.45 7.34
N ARG A 133 -14.07 -2.41 6.53
CA ARG A 133 -15.07 -3.48 6.47
C ARG A 133 -14.50 -4.78 5.92
N ALA A 134 -13.68 -4.71 4.87
CA ALA A 134 -13.07 -5.87 4.23
C ALA A 134 -12.05 -6.59 5.14
N THR A 135 -11.23 -5.83 5.88
CA THR A 135 -10.06 -6.38 6.60
C THR A 135 -10.20 -6.37 8.12
N ARG A 136 -11.23 -5.69 8.66
CA ARG A 136 -11.40 -5.42 10.10
C ARG A 136 -10.32 -4.50 10.70
N ILE A 137 -9.54 -3.80 9.86
CA ILE A 137 -8.65 -2.73 10.34
C ILE A 137 -9.45 -1.67 11.09
N GLY A 138 -8.92 -1.18 12.21
CA GLY A 138 -9.61 -0.18 13.04
C GLY A 138 -10.66 -0.73 14.02
N PHE A 139 -10.96 -2.03 14.04
CA PHE A 139 -11.87 -2.66 15.02
C PHE A 139 -11.22 -2.96 16.39
N GLY A 140 -10.00 -2.46 16.61
CA GLY A 140 -9.30 -2.62 17.89
C GLY A 140 -9.79 -1.64 18.96
N PRO A 141 -9.32 -1.76 20.21
CA PRO A 141 -9.62 -0.81 21.27
C PRO A 141 -9.18 0.63 20.96
N CYS A 142 -8.24 0.81 20.02
CA CYS A 142 -7.85 2.12 19.50
C CYS A 142 -8.87 2.73 18.53
N GLN A 143 -9.91 1.98 18.12
CA GLN A 143 -10.97 2.43 17.21
C GLN A 143 -10.44 3.12 15.95
N GLY A 144 -9.36 2.60 15.36
CA GLY A 144 -8.79 3.13 14.13
C GLY A 144 -7.81 4.29 14.29
N ARG A 145 -7.66 4.90 15.48
CA ARG A 145 -6.80 6.09 15.70
C ARG A 145 -5.36 5.95 15.22
N ARG A 146 -4.81 4.72 15.22
CA ARG A 146 -3.42 4.44 14.83
C ARG A 146 -3.27 4.02 13.38
N CYS A 147 -4.25 3.29 12.84
CA CYS A 147 -4.12 2.60 11.57
C CYS A 147 -4.89 3.27 10.43
N ILE A 148 -5.92 4.06 10.73
CA ILE A 148 -6.71 4.75 9.71
C ILE A 148 -5.93 5.92 9.06
N PRO A 149 -5.16 6.76 9.79
CA PRO A 149 -4.33 7.78 9.14
C PRO A 149 -3.27 7.16 8.21
N TRP A 150 -2.68 6.04 8.64
CA TRP A 150 -1.76 5.28 7.80
C TRP A 150 -2.47 4.75 6.54
N LEU A 151 -3.65 4.16 6.69
CA LEU A 151 -4.44 3.62 5.59
C LEU A 151 -4.85 4.72 4.59
N ALA A 152 -5.29 5.89 5.08
CA ALA A 152 -5.63 7.04 4.25
C ALA A 152 -4.45 7.47 3.37
N ALA A 153 -3.25 7.54 3.95
CA ALA A 153 -2.03 7.84 3.21
C ALA A 153 -1.71 6.79 2.12
N ARG A 154 -2.13 5.52 2.30
CA ARG A 154 -1.95 4.46 1.28
C ARG A 154 -3.03 4.41 0.23
N LEU A 155 -4.17 5.01 0.51
CA LEU A 155 -5.21 5.28 -0.47
C LEU A 155 -4.97 6.59 -1.23
N GLU A 156 -3.86 7.30 -0.94
CA GLU A 156 -3.55 8.61 -1.53
C GLU A 156 -4.65 9.65 -1.24
N LEU A 157 -5.28 9.56 -0.07
CA LEU A 157 -6.36 10.44 0.37
C LEU A 157 -5.83 11.49 1.34
N GLU A 158 -6.24 12.74 1.14
CA GLU A 158 -5.92 13.83 2.06
C GLU A 158 -6.58 13.62 3.43
N PRO A 159 -5.99 14.13 4.53
CA PRO A 159 -6.54 13.92 5.87
C PRO A 159 -7.97 14.42 6.05
N ASP A 160 -8.40 15.44 5.31
CA ASP A 160 -9.74 16.01 5.36
C ASP A 160 -10.73 15.39 4.35
N ASP A 161 -10.28 14.46 3.51
CA ASP A 161 -11.13 13.75 2.56
C ASP A 161 -12.16 12.87 3.30
N PRO A 162 -13.48 12.99 3.03
CA PRO A 162 -14.50 12.11 3.57
C PRO A 162 -14.22 10.60 3.36
N LEU A 163 -13.52 10.23 2.29
CA LEU A 163 -13.12 8.86 1.97
C LEU A 163 -11.97 8.36 2.84
N ALA A 164 -11.15 9.27 3.40
CA ALA A 164 -10.09 8.98 4.36
C ALA A 164 -10.64 8.76 5.77
N GLN A 165 -11.87 9.21 6.03
CA GLN A 165 -12.46 9.24 7.36
C GLN A 165 -13.29 7.99 7.65
N ILE A 166 -13.31 7.62 8.94
CA ILE A 166 -14.26 6.62 9.47
C ILE A 166 -15.19 7.30 10.46
N THR A 167 -16.46 6.92 10.46
CA THR A 167 -17.41 7.47 11.43
C THR A 167 -17.03 7.01 12.85
N PRO A 168 -16.65 7.92 13.77
CA PRO A 168 -16.47 7.56 15.16
C PRO A 168 -17.81 7.18 15.77
N ARG A 169 -17.85 6.09 16.53
CA ARG A 169 -19.05 5.64 17.24
C ARG A 169 -18.80 5.72 18.74
N PRO A 170 -19.75 6.25 19.54
CA PRO A 170 -19.63 6.22 20.99
C PRO A 170 -19.50 4.78 21.52
N PRO A 171 -18.73 4.58 22.62
CA PRO A 171 -17.91 5.58 23.30
C PRO A 171 -16.57 5.84 22.56
N LEU A 172 -16.09 7.09 22.58
CA LEU A 172 -14.87 7.50 21.85
C LEU A 172 -13.63 6.73 22.32
N VAL A 173 -13.57 6.43 23.61
CA VAL A 173 -12.61 5.52 24.23
C VAL A 173 -13.39 4.40 24.93
N PRO A 174 -12.83 3.18 25.05
CA PRO A 174 -13.50 2.12 25.81
C PRO A 174 -13.77 2.57 27.26
N VAL A 175 -15.01 2.43 27.70
CA VAL A 175 -15.44 2.73 29.08
C VAL A 175 -16.01 1.46 29.71
N PRO A 176 -15.68 1.13 30.97
CA PRO A 176 -16.30 0.01 31.68
C PRO A 176 -17.81 0.16 31.77
N ILE A 177 -18.54 -0.94 31.60
CA ILE A 177 -20.01 -0.93 31.64
C ILE A 177 -20.57 -0.47 32.99
N SER A 178 -19.83 -0.71 34.08
CA SER A 178 -20.21 -0.27 35.43
C SER A 178 -20.35 1.25 35.56
N ILE A 179 -19.53 2.01 34.82
CA ILE A 179 -19.63 3.47 34.80
C ILE A 179 -20.92 3.90 34.10
N LEU A 180 -21.26 3.28 32.97
CA LEU A 180 -22.51 3.58 32.26
C LEU A 180 -23.74 3.19 33.10
N ALA A 181 -23.68 2.08 33.82
CA ALA A 181 -24.75 1.66 34.74
C ALA A 181 -24.96 2.68 35.87
N ALA A 182 -23.88 3.18 36.47
CA ALA A 182 -23.96 4.19 37.53
C ALA A 182 -24.62 5.51 37.07
N PHE A 183 -24.46 5.90 35.80
CA PHE A 183 -25.13 7.07 35.23
C PHE A 183 -26.62 6.83 34.88
N ALA A 184 -27.05 5.59 34.71
CA ALA A 184 -28.45 5.27 34.39
C ALA A 184 -29.35 5.23 35.64
N GLU A 185 -28.75 5.05 36.82
CA GLU A 185 -29.44 4.97 38.11
C GLU A 185 -29.53 6.32 38.84
N SER A 186 -28.94 7.37 38.28
CA SER A 186 -28.91 8.75 38.79
C SER A 186 -29.82 9.68 38.00
#